data_AF-A0A2D6LNF4-F1
#
_entry.id   AF-A0A2D6LNF4-F1
#
_cell.length_a   1.000
_cell.length_b   1.000
_cell.length_c   1.000
_cell.angle_alpha   90.00
_cell.angle_beta   90.00
_cell.angle_gamma   90.00
#
_symmetry.space_group_name_H-M   'P 1'
#
loop_
_entity.id
_entity.type
_entity.pdbx_description
1 polymer ?
#
loop_
_entity_poly.entity_id
_entity_poly.type
_entity_poly.pdbx_seq_one_letter_code
_entity_poly.pdbx_strand_id
1 'polypeptide(L)'
;MISIHMIGRRFQVGHLSALLEAVSPAGIDLPLPLRARLLENEAGPLGLALRHVMELTYGPTALSRDMTVRLLALQGGDGSYGGDPLAMAVAAAAIAAFTDQSPHDDAEPPLALRAALTALAGMQGEDGLFCYHDDRTLDDRELVAAFILLLLANTPAFRQSIRFADLMTWFEVHEQPTDPDTGSIWRMARTACATPRPVLAA
;
A
#
# COMPACT_ATOMS: atom_id res chain seq x y z
N MET A 1 -7.88 -17.19 9.96
CA MET A 1 -8.01 -15.84 10.54
C MET A 1 -6.84 -15.64 11.48
N ILE A 2 -5.94 -14.71 11.18
CA ILE A 2 -4.77 -14.44 12.04
C ILE A 2 -5.15 -13.50 13.18
N SER A 3 -4.56 -13.67 14.36
CA SER A 3 -4.75 -12.75 15.49
C SER A 3 -3.63 -11.70 15.57
N ILE A 4 -3.93 -10.54 16.18
CA ILE A 4 -2.95 -9.48 16.47
C ILE A 4 -1.72 -10.04 17.21
N HIS A 5 -1.91 -11.00 18.10
CA HIS A 5 -0.82 -11.65 18.84
C HIS A 5 0.14 -12.42 17.91
N MET A 6 -0.40 -13.10 16.88
CA MET A 6 0.43 -13.80 15.89
C MET A 6 1.22 -12.82 15.01
N ILE A 7 0.60 -11.69 14.63
CA ILE A 7 1.28 -10.62 13.88
C ILE A 7 2.41 -10.05 14.73
N GLY A 8 2.14 -9.71 15.99
CA GLY A 8 3.14 -9.17 16.93
C GLY A 8 4.33 -10.12 17.13
N ARG A 9 4.08 -11.43 17.29
CA ARG A 9 5.16 -12.41 17.41
C ARG A 9 6.02 -12.47 16.14
N ARG A 10 5.41 -12.47 14.94
CA ARG A 10 6.16 -12.52 13.66
C ARG A 10 6.97 -11.25 13.42
N PHE A 11 6.40 -10.10 13.77
CA PHE A 11 7.08 -8.80 13.74
C PHE A 11 8.32 -8.77 14.65
N GLN A 12 8.18 -9.23 15.91
CA GLN A 12 9.29 -9.25 16.88
C GLN A 12 10.44 -10.17 16.47
N VAL A 13 10.12 -11.31 15.86
CA VAL A 13 11.13 -12.29 15.41
C VAL A 13 11.76 -11.87 14.06
N GLY A 14 11.22 -10.86 13.38
CA GLY A 14 11.78 -10.36 12.12
C GLY A 14 11.57 -11.29 10.91
N HIS A 15 10.62 -12.24 10.99
CA HIS A 15 10.35 -13.17 9.89
C HIS A 15 9.41 -12.54 8.86
N LEU A 16 9.96 -11.72 7.96
CA LEU A 16 9.20 -10.92 6.99
C LEU A 16 8.35 -11.77 6.02
N SER A 17 8.86 -12.91 5.52
CA SER A 17 8.07 -13.83 4.68
C SER A 17 6.85 -14.38 5.40
N ALA A 18 7.06 -14.87 6.63
CA ALA A 18 5.97 -15.36 7.45
C ALA A 18 4.99 -14.23 7.82
N LEU A 19 5.48 -13.01 8.01
CA LEU A 19 4.64 -11.84 8.28
C LEU A 19 3.77 -11.53 7.05
N LEU A 20 4.33 -11.53 5.84
CA LEU A 20 3.59 -11.29 4.61
C LEU A 20 2.49 -12.34 4.37
N GLU A 21 2.82 -13.62 4.50
CA GLU A 21 1.85 -14.73 4.38
C GLU A 21 0.71 -14.61 5.40
N ALA A 22 0.99 -13.99 6.55
CA ALA A 22 0.02 -13.81 7.62
C ALA A 22 -1.05 -12.77 7.29
N VAL A 23 -0.70 -11.73 6.51
CA VAL A 23 -1.43 -10.46 6.44
C VAL A 23 -1.92 -10.15 5.03
N SER A 24 -1.98 -11.17 4.16
CA SER A 24 -2.51 -11.04 2.82
C SER A 24 -3.89 -10.35 2.86
N PRO A 25 -4.08 -9.21 2.16
CA PRO A 25 -5.27 -8.39 2.31
C PRO A 25 -6.55 -9.21 2.06
N ALA A 26 -7.52 -9.15 2.99
CA ALA A 26 -8.89 -9.61 2.81
C ALA A 26 -9.10 -10.96 2.07
N GLY A 27 -8.25 -11.96 2.32
CA GLY A 27 -8.39 -13.28 1.69
C GLY A 27 -8.01 -13.33 0.20
N ILE A 28 -7.29 -12.33 -0.28
CA ILE A 28 -6.63 -12.36 -1.59
C ILE A 28 -5.37 -13.18 -1.43
N ASP A 29 -5.23 -14.27 -2.19
CA ASP A 29 -3.93 -14.90 -2.39
C ASP A 29 -3.10 -13.96 -3.27
N LEU A 30 -2.03 -13.37 -2.71
CA LEU A 30 -1.17 -12.46 -3.46
C LEU A 30 -0.52 -13.23 -4.62
N PRO A 31 -0.68 -12.75 -5.87
CA PRO A 31 0.05 -13.28 -7.02
C PRO A 31 1.54 -13.33 -6.74
N LEU A 32 2.20 -14.37 -7.26
CA LEU A 32 3.63 -14.60 -7.01
C LEU A 32 4.50 -13.37 -7.34
N PRO A 33 4.29 -12.62 -8.44
CA PRO A 33 5.08 -11.43 -8.74
C PRO A 33 4.98 -10.36 -7.65
N LEU A 34 3.77 -10.08 -7.15
CA LEU A 34 3.56 -9.12 -6.06
C LEU A 34 4.22 -9.60 -4.77
N ARG A 35 4.06 -10.88 -4.43
CA ARG A 35 4.65 -11.44 -3.21
C ARG A 35 6.18 -11.37 -3.24
N ALA A 36 6.79 -11.74 -4.37
CA ALA A 36 8.24 -11.69 -4.52
C ALA A 36 8.77 -10.26 -4.34
N ARG A 37 8.16 -9.30 -5.04
CA ARG A 37 8.53 -7.88 -4.99
C ARG A 37 8.33 -7.26 -3.61
N LEU A 38 7.21 -7.57 -2.95
CA LEU A 38 6.99 -7.12 -1.57
C LEU A 38 8.11 -7.60 -0.63
N LEU A 39 8.66 -8.80 -0.83
CA LEU A 39 9.73 -9.33 0.02
C LEU A 39 11.11 -8.72 -0.25
N GLU A 40 11.30 -8.00 -1.36
CA GLU A 40 12.56 -7.31 -1.66
C GLU A 40 12.75 -6.08 -0.76
N ASN A 41 11.66 -5.51 -0.25
CA ASN A 41 11.69 -4.35 0.63
C ASN A 41 10.94 -4.62 1.94
N GLU A 42 11.60 -4.41 3.07
CA GLU A 42 11.01 -4.60 4.40
C GLU A 42 9.72 -3.79 4.62
N ALA A 43 9.59 -2.63 3.97
CA ALA A 43 8.39 -1.81 4.04
C ALA A 43 7.13 -2.52 3.49
N GLY A 44 7.28 -3.48 2.57
CA GLY A 44 6.17 -4.26 2.01
C GLY A 44 5.45 -5.11 3.08
N PRO A 45 6.11 -6.13 3.67
CA PRO A 45 5.49 -6.96 4.70
C PRO A 45 5.10 -6.16 5.93
N LEU A 46 5.91 -5.18 6.31
CA LEU A 46 5.66 -4.34 7.47
C LEU A 46 4.42 -3.45 7.28
N GLY A 47 4.29 -2.77 6.13
CA GLY A 47 3.16 -1.91 5.85
C GLY A 47 1.85 -2.69 5.71
N LEU A 48 1.85 -3.85 5.03
CA LEU A 48 0.66 -4.69 4.98
C LEU A 48 0.25 -5.19 6.37
N ALA A 49 1.23 -5.58 7.19
CA ALA A 49 0.95 -6.03 8.55
C ALA A 49 0.42 -4.90 9.43
N LEU A 50 1.01 -3.71 9.35
CA LEU A 50 0.55 -2.54 10.10
C LEU A 50 -0.87 -2.17 9.69
N ARG A 51 -1.15 -2.09 8.39
CA ARG A 51 -2.50 -1.84 7.87
C ARG A 51 -3.48 -2.89 8.40
N HIS A 52 -3.12 -4.17 8.37
CA HIS A 52 -4.00 -5.21 8.87
C HIS A 52 -4.24 -5.11 10.39
N VAL A 53 -3.22 -4.75 11.17
CA VAL A 53 -3.41 -4.42 12.60
C VAL A 53 -4.42 -3.28 12.73
N MET A 54 -4.27 -2.19 11.97
CA MET A 54 -5.20 -1.06 11.99
C MET A 54 -6.63 -1.42 11.52
N GLU A 55 -6.81 -2.46 10.72
CA GLU A 55 -8.12 -2.99 10.34
C GLU A 55 -8.74 -3.84 11.44
N LEU A 56 -7.92 -4.57 12.20
CA LEU A 56 -8.35 -5.40 13.32
C LEU A 56 -8.54 -4.61 14.62
N THR A 57 -7.87 -3.45 14.74
CA THR A 57 -7.90 -2.59 15.92
C THR A 57 -8.62 -1.30 15.60
N TYR A 58 -9.65 -0.94 16.36
CA TYR A 58 -10.36 0.35 16.24
C TYR A 58 -9.59 1.48 16.93
N GLY A 59 -8.28 1.57 16.69
CA GLY A 59 -7.40 2.59 17.23
C GLY A 59 -5.95 2.12 17.41
N PRO A 60 -5.03 3.04 17.76
CA PRO A 60 -3.62 2.74 17.93
C PRO A 60 -3.36 1.80 19.12
N THR A 61 -2.44 0.86 18.93
CA THR A 61 -1.96 -0.05 19.96
C THR A 61 -0.45 0.13 20.13
N ALA A 62 0.12 -0.42 21.21
CA ALA A 62 1.58 -0.45 21.36
C ALA A 62 2.26 -1.10 20.14
N LEU A 63 1.69 -2.21 19.65
CA LEU A 63 2.20 -2.89 18.45
C LEU A 63 2.13 -2.01 17.21
N SER A 64 1.00 -1.34 16.94
CA SER A 64 0.92 -0.49 15.75
C SER A 64 1.83 0.72 15.85
N ARG A 65 2.04 1.30 17.04
CA ARG A 65 3.04 2.37 17.26
C ARG A 65 4.46 1.89 16.98
N ASP A 66 4.86 0.73 17.50
CA ASP A 66 6.19 0.15 17.25
C ASP A 66 6.42 -0.14 15.75
N MET A 67 5.40 -0.67 15.08
CA MET A 67 5.43 -0.93 13.65
C MET A 67 5.50 0.36 12.84
N THR A 68 4.74 1.41 13.21
CA THR A 68 4.82 2.74 12.60
C THR A 68 6.22 3.32 12.74
N VAL A 69 6.81 3.32 13.94
CA VAL A 69 8.18 3.82 14.16
C VAL A 69 9.19 3.10 13.27
N ARG A 70 9.11 1.77 13.20
CA ARG A 70 10.00 0.98 12.33
C ARG A 70 9.78 1.31 10.86
N LEU A 71 8.52 1.46 10.43
CA LEU A 71 8.19 1.80 9.05
C LEU A 71 8.74 3.19 8.69
N LEU A 72 8.56 4.19 9.55
CA LEU A 72 9.10 5.54 9.34
C LEU A 72 10.63 5.53 9.23
N ALA A 73 11.31 4.72 10.02
CA ALA A 73 12.77 4.57 9.95
C ALA A 73 13.27 3.95 8.63
N LEU A 74 12.41 3.29 7.84
CA LEU A 74 12.75 2.75 6.53
C LEU A 74 12.59 3.79 5.40
N GLN A 75 11.98 4.94 5.68
CA GLN A 75 11.79 5.97 4.66
C GLN A 75 13.12 6.64 4.31
N GLY A 76 13.44 6.67 3.02
CA GLY A 76 14.59 7.39 2.48
C GLY A 76 14.43 8.91 2.62
N GLY A 77 15.54 9.65 2.52
CA GLY A 77 15.52 11.11 2.59
C GLY A 77 14.76 11.80 1.44
N ASP A 78 14.50 11.08 0.36
CA ASP A 78 13.65 11.49 -0.76
C ASP A 78 12.16 11.16 -0.55
N GLY A 79 11.81 10.56 0.59
CA GLY A 79 10.47 10.09 0.91
C GLY A 79 10.15 8.68 0.38
N SER A 80 11.05 8.05 -0.36
CA SER A 80 10.81 6.75 -0.98
C SER A 80 11.05 5.58 -0.02
N TYR A 81 10.52 4.42 -0.38
CA TYR A 81 10.82 3.15 0.27
C TYR A 81 11.57 2.27 -0.71
N GLY A 82 12.89 2.47 -0.79
CA GLY A 82 13.77 1.73 -1.71
C GLY A 82 13.52 1.99 -3.19
N GLY A 83 12.85 3.10 -3.54
CA GLY A 83 12.55 3.43 -4.93
C GLY A 83 11.51 2.52 -5.60
N ASP A 84 10.77 1.68 -4.87
CA ASP A 84 9.74 0.79 -5.42
C ASP A 84 8.32 1.37 -5.22
N PRO A 85 7.53 1.59 -6.29
CA PRO A 85 6.16 2.08 -6.16
C PRO A 85 5.26 1.17 -5.32
N LEU A 86 5.49 -0.15 -5.34
CA LEU A 86 4.68 -1.10 -4.57
C LEU A 86 4.97 -0.97 -3.06
N ALA A 87 6.25 -0.99 -2.67
CA ALA A 87 6.67 -0.76 -1.28
C ALA A 87 6.17 0.60 -0.76
N MET A 88 6.28 1.66 -1.57
CA MET A 88 5.78 2.99 -1.20
C MET A 88 4.27 3.01 -0.99
N ALA A 89 3.49 2.39 -1.88
CA ALA A 89 2.05 2.38 -1.75
C ALA A 89 1.56 1.63 -0.52
N VAL A 90 2.21 0.50 -0.21
CA VAL A 90 1.92 -0.29 0.98
C VAL A 90 2.26 0.49 2.25
N ALA A 91 3.42 1.14 2.30
CA ALA A 91 3.82 1.97 3.43
C ALA A 91 2.88 3.17 3.61
N ALA A 92 2.57 3.89 2.52
CA ALA A 92 1.65 5.01 2.52
C ALA A 92 0.25 4.59 2.99
N ALA A 93 -0.25 3.44 2.56
CA ALA A 93 -1.57 2.95 2.98
C ALA A 93 -1.61 2.64 4.48
N ALA A 94 -0.53 2.07 5.02
CA ALA A 94 -0.40 1.77 6.44
C ALA A 94 -0.33 3.05 7.28
N ILE A 95 0.48 4.02 6.85
CA ILE A 95 0.64 5.32 7.53
C ILE A 95 -0.67 6.13 7.48
N ALA A 96 -1.37 6.13 6.34
CA ALA A 96 -2.68 6.76 6.22
C ALA A 96 -3.68 6.15 7.21
N ALA A 97 -3.77 4.81 7.26
CA ALA A 97 -4.66 4.12 8.20
C ALA A 97 -4.32 4.43 9.67
N PHE A 98 -3.03 4.51 10.01
CA PHE A 98 -2.59 4.90 11.35
C PHE A 98 -2.95 6.35 11.67
N THR A 99 -2.71 7.28 10.73
CA THR A 99 -2.97 8.72 10.89
C THR A 99 -4.45 9.01 11.07
N ASP A 100 -5.31 8.39 10.26
CA ASP A 100 -6.77 8.55 10.35
C ASP A 100 -7.32 8.13 11.73
N GLN A 101 -6.68 7.15 12.37
CA GLN A 101 -7.05 6.68 13.71
C GLN A 101 -6.28 7.37 14.85
N SER A 102 -5.32 8.24 14.54
CA SER A 102 -4.42 8.93 15.50
C SER A 102 -4.24 10.44 15.22
N PRO A 103 -5.30 11.23 14.98
CA PRO A 103 -5.17 12.58 14.42
C PRO A 103 -4.44 13.61 15.33
N HIS A 104 -4.17 13.28 16.59
CA HIS A 104 -3.62 14.21 17.59
C HIS A 104 -2.28 13.80 18.20
N ASP A 105 -1.75 12.63 17.85
CA ASP A 105 -0.64 12.02 18.60
C ASP A 105 0.75 12.36 18.03
N ASP A 106 0.88 12.64 16.73
CA ASP A 106 2.20 12.93 16.14
C ASP A 106 2.12 13.62 14.76
N ALA A 107 3.01 14.58 14.51
CA ALA A 107 3.11 15.29 13.22
C ALA A 107 3.98 14.54 12.21
N GLU A 108 4.81 13.59 12.66
CA GLU A 108 5.74 12.84 11.80
C GLU A 108 5.02 11.92 10.79
N PRO A 109 4.02 11.10 11.16
CA PRO A 109 3.34 10.22 10.19
C PRO A 109 2.63 10.96 9.04
N PRO A 110 1.88 12.07 9.27
CA PRO A 110 1.33 12.86 8.16
C PRO A 110 2.39 13.42 7.21
N LEU A 111 3.55 13.85 7.72
CA LEU A 111 4.65 14.36 6.90
C LEU A 111 5.29 13.24 6.07
N ALA A 112 5.54 12.10 6.69
CA ALA A 112 6.07 10.91 6.03
C ALA A 112 5.12 10.39 4.93
N LEU A 113 3.80 10.39 5.19
CA LEU A 113 2.79 10.05 4.19
C LEU A 113 2.87 10.98 2.98
N ARG A 114 2.93 12.30 3.21
CA ARG A 114 3.03 13.28 2.12
C ARG A 114 4.31 13.10 1.30
N ALA A 115 5.44 12.84 1.95
CA ALA A 115 6.71 12.56 1.29
C ALA A 115 6.62 11.30 0.42
N ALA A 116 6.05 10.21 0.95
CA ALA A 116 5.85 8.96 0.23
C ALA A 116 4.94 9.11 -0.99
N LEU A 117 3.83 9.84 -0.86
CA LEU A 117 2.91 10.10 -1.96
C LEU A 117 3.54 11.00 -3.04
N THR A 118 4.38 11.96 -2.66
CA THR A 118 5.13 12.80 -3.60
C THR A 118 6.15 11.98 -4.38
N ALA A 119 6.91 11.11 -3.70
CA ALA A 119 7.85 10.21 -4.33
C ALA A 119 7.14 9.23 -5.28
N LEU A 120 6.00 8.65 -4.85
CA LEU A 120 5.17 7.76 -5.66
C LEU A 120 4.62 8.47 -6.92
N ALA A 121 4.20 9.72 -6.80
CA ALA A 121 3.76 10.53 -7.94
C ALA A 121 4.89 10.76 -8.97
N GLY A 122 6.12 10.95 -8.49
CA GLY A 122 7.31 11.07 -9.33
C GLY A 122 7.64 9.81 -10.14
N MET A 123 7.08 8.66 -9.78
CA MET A 123 7.26 7.38 -10.49
C MET A 123 6.19 7.11 -11.55
N GLN A 124 5.20 7.98 -11.70
CA GLN A 124 4.15 7.76 -12.67
C GLN A 124 4.64 8.15 -14.08
N GLY A 125 4.70 7.15 -14.97
CA GLY A 125 5.05 7.31 -16.38
C GLY A 125 3.99 8.06 -17.18
N GLU A 126 4.34 8.54 -18.37
CA GLU A 126 3.44 9.34 -19.22
C GLU A 126 2.11 8.64 -19.54
N ASP A 127 2.14 7.31 -19.61
CA ASP A 127 0.98 6.43 -19.81
C ASP A 127 0.03 6.34 -18.60
N GLY A 128 0.40 6.93 -17.46
CA GLY A 128 -0.39 6.93 -16.23
C GLY A 128 -0.09 5.75 -15.30
N LEU A 129 0.66 4.75 -15.75
CA LEU A 129 1.10 3.63 -14.90
C LEU A 129 2.35 3.99 -14.11
N PHE A 130 2.62 3.26 -13.03
CA PHE A 130 3.86 3.42 -12.27
C PHE A 130 5.02 2.73 -12.98
N CYS A 131 6.20 3.32 -12.85
CA CYS A 131 7.45 2.81 -13.42
C CYS A 131 8.42 2.43 -12.31
N TYR A 132 9.05 1.28 -12.48
CA TYR A 132 10.14 0.80 -11.65
C TYR A 132 11.18 0.12 -12.53
N HIS A 133 12.44 0.17 -12.10
CA HIS A 133 13.56 -0.32 -12.91
C HIS A 133 13.56 -1.85 -13.09
N ASP A 134 12.93 -2.59 -12.18
CA ASP A 134 12.79 -4.05 -12.29
C ASP A 134 11.49 -4.50 -12.98
N ASP A 135 10.65 -3.56 -13.46
CA ASP A 135 9.46 -3.93 -14.24
C ASP A 135 9.89 -4.59 -15.56
N ARG A 136 9.55 -5.87 -15.73
CA ARG A 136 10.02 -6.66 -16.89
C ARG A 136 9.04 -6.61 -18.04
N THR A 137 7.76 -6.42 -17.73
CA THR A 137 6.65 -6.45 -18.69
C THR A 137 5.64 -5.34 -18.39
N LEU A 138 4.76 -5.08 -19.36
CA LEU A 138 3.59 -4.24 -19.13
C LEU A 138 2.65 -4.87 -18.09
N ASP A 139 2.46 -6.20 -18.14
CA ASP A 139 1.62 -6.94 -17.19
C ASP A 139 2.07 -6.73 -15.73
N ASP A 140 3.38 -6.66 -15.47
CA ASP A 140 3.91 -6.39 -14.13
C ASP A 140 3.51 -4.99 -13.64
N ARG A 141 3.58 -3.98 -14.52
CA ARG A 141 3.20 -2.59 -14.22
C ARG A 141 1.70 -2.48 -13.97
N GLU A 142 0.89 -3.17 -14.76
CA GLU A 142 -0.57 -3.24 -14.59
C GLU A 142 -0.95 -3.87 -13.25
N LEU A 143 -0.36 -5.01 -12.93
CA LEU A 143 -0.58 -5.73 -11.68
C LEU A 143 -0.25 -4.87 -10.47
N VAL A 144 0.91 -4.20 -10.50
CA VAL A 144 1.33 -3.26 -9.46
C VAL A 144 0.37 -2.08 -9.37
N ALA A 145 0.02 -1.45 -10.49
CA ALA A 145 -0.88 -0.31 -10.51
C ALA A 145 -2.29 -0.67 -9.98
N ALA A 146 -2.82 -1.83 -10.35
CA ALA A 146 -4.10 -2.34 -9.86
C ALA A 146 -4.05 -2.56 -8.34
N PHE A 147 -2.94 -3.11 -7.83
CA PHE A 147 -2.77 -3.32 -6.40
C PHE A 147 -2.58 -2.00 -5.63
N ILE A 148 -1.86 -1.03 -6.20
CA ILE A 148 -1.75 0.32 -5.62
C ILE A 148 -3.13 0.97 -5.51
N LEU A 149 -3.97 0.88 -6.55
CA LEU A 149 -5.34 1.37 -6.51
C LEU A 149 -6.17 0.66 -5.43
N LEU A 150 -6.07 -0.68 -5.33
CA LEU A 150 -6.75 -1.43 -4.27
C LEU A 150 -6.37 -0.91 -2.88
N LEU A 151 -5.10 -0.55 -2.69
CA LEU A 151 -4.62 -0.10 -1.39
C LEU A 151 -5.02 1.35 -1.08
N LEU A 152 -4.87 2.27 -2.03
CA LEU A 152 -4.84 3.72 -1.79
C LEU A 152 -5.98 4.49 -2.45
N ALA A 153 -6.80 3.88 -3.30
CA ALA A 153 -7.86 4.61 -4.02
C ALA A 153 -8.85 5.32 -3.09
N ASN A 154 -8.99 4.90 -1.82
CA ASN A 154 -9.85 5.56 -0.86
C ASN A 154 -9.15 6.63 0.00
N THR A 155 -7.87 6.88 -0.24
CA THR A 155 -7.10 7.92 0.44
C THR A 155 -7.15 9.21 -0.39
N PRO A 156 -7.82 10.28 0.07
CA PRO A 156 -7.95 11.52 -0.71
C PRO A 156 -6.60 12.15 -1.08
N ALA A 157 -5.64 12.11 -0.16
CA ALA A 157 -4.29 12.61 -0.39
C ALA A 157 -3.59 11.89 -1.56
N PHE A 158 -3.81 10.58 -1.73
CA PHE A 158 -3.27 9.83 -2.86
C PHE A 158 -3.85 10.31 -4.18
N ARG A 159 -5.18 10.42 -4.28
CA ARG A 159 -5.86 10.90 -5.50
C ARG A 159 -5.40 12.30 -5.93
N GLN A 160 -5.04 13.15 -4.96
CA GLN A 160 -4.57 14.52 -5.21
C GLN A 160 -3.08 14.58 -5.57
N SER A 161 -2.29 13.58 -5.14
CA SER A 161 -0.83 13.60 -5.33
C SER A 161 -0.41 13.05 -6.69
N ILE A 162 -1.15 12.08 -7.23
CA ILE A 162 -0.84 11.45 -8.51
C ILE A 162 -1.74 11.97 -9.64
N ARG A 163 -1.38 11.68 -10.90
CA ARG A 163 -2.27 11.83 -12.06
C ARG A 163 -3.30 10.70 -12.05
N PHE A 164 -4.21 10.74 -11.09
CA PHE A 164 -5.20 9.69 -10.84
C PHE A 164 -6.13 9.48 -12.05
N ALA A 165 -6.49 10.57 -12.75
CA ALA A 165 -7.30 10.51 -13.95
C ALA A 165 -6.62 9.68 -15.05
N ASP A 166 -5.34 9.95 -15.34
CA ASP A 166 -4.56 9.20 -16.34
C ASP A 166 -4.52 7.71 -16.02
N LEU A 167 -4.28 7.37 -14.75
CA LEU A 167 -4.26 5.99 -14.27
C LEU A 167 -5.62 5.28 -14.45
N MET A 168 -6.73 5.97 -14.15
CA MET A 168 -8.07 5.42 -14.34
C MET A 168 -8.42 5.27 -15.83
N THR A 169 -8.11 6.28 -16.65
CA THR A 169 -8.30 6.24 -18.10
C THR A 169 -7.52 5.08 -18.72
N TRP A 170 -6.31 4.81 -18.24
CA TRP A 170 -5.54 3.65 -18.69
C TRP A 170 -6.32 2.34 -18.48
N PHE A 171 -6.85 2.10 -17.28
CA PHE A 171 -7.62 0.88 -16.96
C PHE A 171 -8.99 0.81 -17.64
N GLU A 172 -9.61 1.96 -17.94
CA GLU A 172 -10.86 2.03 -18.72
C GLU A 172 -10.64 1.66 -20.18
N VAL A 173 -9.54 2.12 -20.78
CA VAL A 173 -9.18 1.80 -22.17
C VAL A 173 -8.78 0.31 -22.30
N HIS A 174 -8.13 -0.25 -21.28
CA HIS A 174 -7.64 -1.64 -21.26
C HIS A 174 -8.57 -2.54 -20.43
N GLU A 175 -9.89 -2.37 -20.59
CA GLU A 175 -11.01 -2.89 -19.77
C GLU A 175 -10.94 -4.38 -19.35
N GLN A 176 -10.09 -5.17 -20.02
CA GLN A 176 -9.70 -6.52 -19.62
C GLN A 176 -8.18 -6.60 -19.52
N PRO A 177 -7.61 -6.59 -18.31
CA PRO A 177 -6.19 -6.88 -18.13
C PRO A 177 -5.85 -8.23 -18.75
N THR A 178 -4.69 -8.31 -19.38
CA THR A 178 -4.21 -9.51 -20.10
C THR A 178 -4.07 -10.71 -19.18
N ASP A 179 -3.76 -10.46 -17.91
CA ASP A 179 -3.52 -11.47 -16.88
C ASP A 179 -4.73 -11.65 -15.93
N PRO A 180 -5.17 -12.89 -15.62
CA PRO A 180 -6.31 -13.16 -14.75
C PRO A 180 -6.16 -12.62 -13.32
N ASP A 181 -4.95 -12.66 -12.76
CA ASP A 181 -4.70 -12.18 -11.40
C ASP A 181 -4.85 -10.65 -11.34
N THR A 182 -4.30 -9.96 -12.34
CA THR A 182 -4.47 -8.52 -12.55
C THR A 182 -5.95 -8.16 -12.71
N GLY A 183 -6.69 -8.91 -13.54
CA GLY A 183 -8.13 -8.74 -13.72
C GLY A 183 -8.94 -8.90 -12.42
N SER A 184 -8.53 -9.81 -11.54
CA SER A 184 -9.15 -10.01 -10.24
C SER A 184 -8.92 -8.82 -9.31
N ILE A 185 -7.65 -8.39 -9.18
CA ILE A 185 -7.26 -7.25 -8.33
C ILE A 185 -7.89 -5.95 -8.84
N TRP A 186 -7.89 -5.72 -10.15
CA TRP A 186 -8.53 -4.55 -10.76
C TRP A 186 -10.02 -4.48 -10.44
N ARG A 187 -10.74 -5.61 -10.52
CA ARG A 187 -12.18 -5.64 -10.19
C ARG A 187 -12.44 -5.19 -8.75
N MET A 188 -11.60 -5.62 -7.81
CA MET A 188 -11.67 -5.21 -6.41
C MET A 188 -11.30 -3.73 -6.24
N ALA A 189 -10.23 -3.28 -6.90
CA ALA A 189 -9.79 -1.89 -6.89
C ALA A 189 -10.87 -0.95 -7.44
N ARG A 190 -11.53 -1.32 -8.54
CA ARG A 190 -12.62 -0.56 -9.16
C ARG A 190 -13.79 -0.35 -8.19
N THR A 191 -14.17 -1.38 -7.45
CA THR A 191 -15.19 -1.26 -6.40
C THR A 191 -14.75 -0.32 -5.29
N ALA A 192 -13.49 -0.39 -4.88
CA ALA A 192 -12.92 0.55 -3.90
C ALA A 192 -12.94 2.00 -4.43
N CYS A 193 -12.57 2.23 -5.69
CA CYS A 193 -12.59 3.55 -6.33
C CYS A 193 -14.00 4.18 -6.35
N ALA A 194 -15.01 3.37 -6.64
CA ALA A 194 -16.41 3.80 -6.78
C ALA A 194 -17.11 4.10 -5.44
N THR A 195 -16.55 3.64 -4.32
CA THR A 195 -17.15 3.78 -2.99
C THR A 195 -16.21 4.56 -2.07
N PRO A 196 -16.15 5.90 -2.18
CA PRO A 196 -15.34 6.70 -1.27
C PRO A 196 -15.75 6.41 0.16
N ARG A 197 -14.80 6.03 1.02
CA ARG A 197 -15.09 5.85 2.45
C ARG A 197 -15.62 7.18 2.98
N PRO A 198 -16.80 7.22 3.63
CA PRO A 198 -17.30 8.46 4.20
C PRO A 198 -16.27 8.96 5.20
N VAL A 199 -15.82 10.20 5.03
CA VAL A 199 -15.04 10.90 6.05
C VAL A 199 -15.96 10.97 7.27
N LEU A 200 -15.65 10.22 8.32
CA LEU A 200 -16.27 10.45 9.62
C LEU A 200 -15.84 11.87 10.01
N ALA A 201 -16.75 12.82 9.83
CA ALA A 201 -16.56 14.19 10.26
C ALA A 201 -16.21 14.16 11.76
N ALA A 202 -15.00 14.62 12.08
CA ALA A 202 -14.58 14.92 13.45
C ALA A 202 -15.41 16.08 14.01
#